data_AF-A0A840A845-F1
#
_entry.id   AF-A0A840A845-F1
#
_cell.length_a   1.000
_cell.length_b   1.000
_cell.length_c   1.000
_cell.angle_alpha   90.00
_cell.angle_beta   90.00
_cell.angle_gamma   90.00
#
_symmetry.space_group_name_H-M   'P 1'
#
loop_
_entity.id
_entity.type
_entity.pdbx_description
1 polymer ?
#
loop_
_entity_poly.entity_id
_entity_poly.type
_entity_poly.pdbx_seq_one_letter_code
_entity_poly.pdbx_strand_id
1 'polypeptide(L)'
;MVTRRSLGHAAGALSVLAIVPAAFAPVRAYTPGAGLEVAKYDRPGQGSVNSFLLIGPRSVVIVDCQRTSVEAAQVVAHARGTGLPVEAIFLSHEHADHVTGLDVVHRAFPDAPILASEVTRDYAARSGRELIGMMQGFFPGRVPDTLPVPTRVLRPDERITLAGAEWRVDQLGRGEASGMTLLYSEANDLLVTADLAGNRATPWLLDGHTLEWIAQLEAALPRYDGVGTALPGHGAAAPAGVLIREQLDYLRTMERLVRAELATATPLSPEATGRIRAAMDARFQGFPRVAPMPNLIELNAGALAREIAAR
;
A
#
# COMPACT_ATOMS: atom_id res chain seq x y z
N MET A 1 -21.40 -48.94 -59.44
CA MET A 1 -20.16 -48.20 -59.75
C MET A 1 -20.25 -46.86 -59.01
N VAL A 2 -19.20 -46.51 -58.24
CA VAL A 2 -18.90 -45.20 -57.59
C VAL A 2 -19.78 -44.78 -56.38
N THR A 3 -19.51 -45.27 -55.16
CA THR A 3 -18.60 -44.76 -54.08
C THR A 3 -19.11 -43.53 -53.29
N ARG A 4 -19.57 -43.78 -52.05
CA ARG A 4 -19.71 -42.78 -50.97
C ARG A 4 -18.34 -42.54 -50.32
N ARG A 5 -17.87 -41.29 -50.30
CA ARG A 5 -16.69 -40.85 -49.54
C ARG A 5 -17.08 -40.56 -48.09
N SER A 6 -16.43 -41.25 -47.16
CA SER A 6 -16.41 -40.95 -45.73
C SER A 6 -15.46 -39.78 -45.46
N LEU A 7 -15.96 -38.70 -44.85
CA LEU A 7 -15.14 -37.63 -44.29
C LEU A 7 -14.89 -37.94 -42.81
N GLY A 8 -13.70 -38.43 -42.48
CA GLY A 8 -13.16 -38.34 -41.13
C GLY A 8 -12.46 -36.99 -40.97
N HIS A 9 -12.75 -36.25 -39.91
CA HIS A 9 -11.98 -35.06 -39.54
C HIS A 9 -11.79 -34.99 -38.03
N ALA A 10 -10.52 -35.22 -37.66
CA ALA A 10 -9.71 -34.61 -36.62
C ALA A 10 -10.35 -34.34 -35.24
N ALA A 11 -9.94 -35.16 -34.27
CA ALA A 11 -9.90 -34.78 -32.86
C ALA A 11 -8.98 -33.55 -32.69
N GLY A 12 -9.55 -32.41 -32.32
CA GLY A 12 -8.80 -31.23 -31.92
C GLY A 12 -8.15 -31.47 -30.56
N ALA A 13 -6.81 -31.46 -30.53
CA ALA A 13 -6.04 -31.51 -29.31
C ALA A 13 -6.36 -30.28 -28.44
N LEU A 14 -6.81 -30.51 -27.21
CA LEU A 14 -6.83 -29.48 -26.16
C LEU A 14 -5.39 -28.98 -25.97
N SER A 15 -5.13 -27.76 -26.41
CA SER A 15 -3.91 -27.05 -26.04
C SER A 15 -3.96 -26.73 -24.55
N VAL A 16 -3.21 -27.49 -23.76
CA VAL A 16 -2.89 -27.11 -22.38
C VAL A 16 -2.16 -25.77 -22.47
N LEU A 17 -2.83 -24.69 -22.03
CA LEU A 17 -2.17 -23.40 -21.84
C LEU A 17 -1.06 -23.63 -20.81
N ALA A 18 0.19 -23.63 -21.26
CA ALA A 18 1.32 -23.63 -20.36
C ALA A 18 1.20 -22.40 -19.46
N ILE A 19 1.07 -22.63 -18.15
CA ILE A 19 1.23 -21.60 -17.14
C ILE A 19 2.68 -21.15 -17.26
N VAL A 20 2.91 -20.06 -17.98
CA VAL A 20 4.20 -19.37 -17.96
C VAL A 20 4.40 -18.96 -16.51
N PRO A 21 5.49 -19.38 -15.83
CA PRO A 21 5.78 -18.84 -14.51
C PRO A 21 5.91 -17.34 -14.70
N ALA A 22 5.09 -16.57 -13.99
CA ALA A 22 5.29 -15.13 -13.92
C ALA A 22 6.73 -14.92 -13.48
N ALA A 23 7.55 -14.36 -14.37
CA ALA A 23 8.92 -14.02 -14.03
C ALA A 23 8.87 -13.12 -12.79
N PHE A 24 9.50 -13.58 -11.71
CA PHE A 24 9.60 -12.80 -10.48
C PHE A 24 10.09 -11.39 -10.84
N ALA A 25 9.32 -10.37 -10.46
CA ALA A 25 9.80 -9.00 -10.54
C ALA A 25 11.10 -8.90 -9.71
N PRO A 26 12.07 -8.06 -10.08
CA PRO A 26 13.32 -7.96 -9.36
C PRO A 26 13.05 -7.63 -7.89
N VAL A 27 13.31 -8.61 -7.03
CA VAL A 27 13.33 -8.42 -5.59
C VAL A 27 14.49 -7.49 -5.28
N ARG A 28 14.20 -6.27 -4.82
CA ARG A 28 15.21 -5.47 -4.13
C ARG A 28 15.36 -6.05 -2.74
N ALA A 29 16.40 -6.86 -2.56
CA ALA A 29 16.79 -7.40 -1.28
C ALA A 29 17.47 -6.30 -0.46
N TYR A 30 16.92 -6.01 0.71
CA TYR A 30 17.62 -5.24 1.74
C TYR A 30 18.08 -6.24 2.78
N THR A 31 19.33 -6.13 3.26
CA THR A 31 19.84 -6.92 4.38
C THR A 31 20.07 -5.99 5.57
N PRO A 32 18.98 -5.56 6.22
CA PRO A 32 19.01 -4.65 7.36
C PRO A 32 19.58 -5.38 8.60
N GLY A 33 20.86 -5.72 8.64
CA GLY A 33 21.48 -6.39 9.79
C GLY A 33 20.84 -7.74 10.17
N ALA A 34 21.29 -8.30 11.31
CA ALA A 34 20.71 -9.42 12.09
C ALA A 34 20.09 -10.64 11.36
N GLY A 35 20.45 -10.90 10.10
CA GLY A 35 19.93 -12.04 9.34
C GLY A 35 18.48 -11.87 8.85
N LEU A 36 17.99 -10.62 8.77
CA LEU A 36 16.73 -10.29 8.14
C LEU A 36 16.99 -9.90 6.68
N GLU A 37 16.22 -10.47 5.75
CA GLU A 37 16.16 -10.05 4.35
C GLU A 37 14.78 -9.44 4.09
N VAL A 38 14.71 -8.37 3.29
CA VAL A 38 13.45 -7.79 2.85
C VAL A 38 13.30 -7.97 1.36
N ALA A 39 12.22 -8.63 0.93
CA ALA A 39 11.83 -8.68 -0.47
C ALA A 39 10.65 -7.74 -0.74
N LYS A 40 10.72 -6.97 -1.82
CA LYS A 40 9.64 -6.08 -2.26
C LYS A 40 8.93 -6.64 -3.48
N TYR A 41 7.59 -6.58 -3.49
CA TYR A 41 6.75 -6.74 -4.67
C TYR A 41 5.95 -5.45 -4.94
N ASP A 42 5.96 -5.00 -6.20
CA ASP A 42 5.08 -3.95 -6.71
C ASP A 42 4.83 -4.13 -8.22
N ARG A 43 3.77 -3.48 -8.72
CA ARG A 43 3.53 -3.33 -10.16
C ARG A 43 3.89 -1.90 -10.59
N PRO A 44 4.99 -1.69 -11.35
CA PRO A 44 5.44 -0.35 -11.71
C PRO A 44 4.36 0.49 -12.42
N GLY A 45 4.40 1.80 -12.16
CA GLY A 45 3.58 2.81 -12.83
C GLY A 45 2.47 3.38 -11.95
N GLN A 46 1.43 3.94 -12.59
CA GLN A 46 0.30 4.52 -11.88
C GLN A 46 -0.45 3.46 -11.06
N GLY A 47 -0.80 3.82 -9.84
CA GLY A 47 -1.45 2.90 -8.93
C GLY A 47 -0.55 1.82 -8.35
N SER A 48 0.78 1.97 -8.43
CA SER A 48 1.72 0.98 -7.87
C SER A 48 1.66 1.01 -6.35
N VAL A 49 1.36 -0.12 -5.71
CA VAL A 49 1.41 -0.32 -4.25
C VAL A 49 2.42 -1.43 -3.93
N ASN A 50 3.09 -1.31 -2.81
CA ASN A 50 4.12 -2.23 -2.35
C ASN A 50 3.53 -3.25 -1.38
N SER A 51 3.99 -4.49 -1.51
CA SER A 51 3.97 -5.48 -0.43
C SER A 51 5.40 -5.87 -0.15
N PHE A 52 5.70 -6.17 1.11
CA PHE A 52 7.03 -6.65 1.49
C PHE A 52 6.94 -8.04 2.11
N LEU A 53 8.00 -8.82 1.94
CA LEU A 53 8.26 -10.01 2.71
C LEU A 53 9.43 -9.71 3.64
N LEU A 54 9.22 -9.87 4.94
CA LEU A 54 10.28 -9.84 5.95
C LEU A 54 10.72 -11.29 6.14
N ILE A 55 11.89 -11.63 5.64
CA ILE A 55 12.41 -12.99 5.52
C ILE A 55 13.48 -13.18 6.60
N GLY A 56 13.12 -13.93 7.63
CA GLY A 56 14.01 -14.28 8.72
C GLY A 56 14.65 -15.65 8.55
N PRO A 57 15.44 -16.11 9.54
CA PRO A 57 16.11 -17.41 9.45
C PRO A 57 15.19 -18.62 9.44
N ARG A 58 13.93 -18.49 9.90
CA ARG A 58 12.99 -19.61 10.08
C ARG A 58 11.57 -19.35 9.57
N SER A 59 11.25 -18.11 9.22
CA SER A 59 9.89 -17.70 8.90
C SER A 59 9.87 -16.45 8.04
N VAL A 60 8.71 -16.19 7.43
CA VAL A 60 8.42 -14.99 6.65
C VAL A 60 7.22 -14.27 7.22
N VAL A 61 7.24 -12.94 7.22
CA VAL A 61 6.06 -12.10 7.43
C VAL A 61 5.71 -11.34 6.16
N ILE A 62 4.44 -11.37 5.79
CA ILE A 62 3.90 -10.61 4.66
C ILE A 62 3.42 -9.26 5.19
N VAL A 63 3.84 -8.16 4.56
CA VAL A 63 3.42 -6.78 4.87
C VAL A 63 2.56 -6.29 3.72
N ASP A 64 1.27 -6.05 4.00
CA ASP A 64 0.21 -5.64 3.09
C ASP A 64 -0.02 -6.60 1.90
N CYS A 65 -1.23 -6.59 1.34
CA CYS A 65 -1.77 -7.67 0.52
C CYS A 65 -2.15 -7.28 -0.92
N GLN A 66 -1.74 -6.10 -1.39
CA GLN A 66 -2.06 -5.59 -2.74
C GLN A 66 -3.55 -5.32 -2.99
N ARG A 67 -3.80 -4.66 -4.13
CA ARG A 67 -5.10 -4.15 -4.54
C ARG A 67 -6.00 -5.18 -5.22
N THR A 68 -5.44 -6.16 -5.92
CA THR A 68 -6.21 -7.12 -6.72
C THR A 68 -5.81 -8.57 -6.42
N SER A 69 -6.71 -9.52 -6.67
CA SER A 69 -6.43 -10.94 -6.53
C SER A 69 -5.23 -11.41 -7.37
N VAL A 70 -5.03 -10.80 -8.54
CA VAL A 70 -3.90 -11.12 -9.44
C VAL A 70 -2.57 -10.66 -8.84
N GLU A 71 -2.53 -9.48 -8.25
CA GLU A 71 -1.33 -8.93 -7.59
C GLU A 71 -1.06 -9.68 -6.27
N ALA A 72 -2.10 -9.97 -5.48
CA ALA A 72 -1.99 -10.77 -4.26
C ALA A 72 -1.46 -12.19 -4.53
N ALA A 73 -1.87 -12.82 -5.65
CA ALA A 73 -1.33 -14.11 -6.06
C ALA A 73 0.18 -14.07 -6.33
N GLN A 74 0.73 -12.93 -6.78
CA GLN A 74 2.17 -12.76 -6.90
C GLN A 74 2.82 -12.70 -5.52
N VAL A 75 2.25 -11.99 -4.54
CA VAL A 75 2.77 -11.98 -3.16
C VAL A 75 2.81 -13.40 -2.59
N VAL A 76 1.74 -14.17 -2.79
CA VAL A 76 1.69 -15.60 -2.39
C VAL A 76 2.79 -16.41 -3.08
N ALA A 77 3.01 -16.22 -4.38
CA ALA A 77 4.07 -16.91 -5.11
C ALA A 77 5.47 -16.57 -4.58
N HIS A 78 5.76 -15.30 -4.29
CA HIS A 78 7.02 -14.88 -3.68
C HIS A 78 7.20 -15.49 -2.30
N ALA A 79 6.18 -15.44 -1.44
CA ALA A 79 6.23 -16.02 -0.10
C ALA A 79 6.49 -17.53 -0.14
N ARG A 80 5.82 -18.28 -1.02
CA ARG A 80 6.08 -19.72 -1.22
C ARG A 80 7.48 -19.99 -1.77
N GLY A 81 7.99 -19.11 -2.63
CA GLY A 81 9.33 -19.21 -3.21
C GLY A 81 10.46 -19.18 -2.18
N THR A 82 10.21 -18.61 -0.98
CA THR A 82 11.19 -18.63 0.12
C THR A 82 11.42 -20.02 0.71
N GLY A 83 10.45 -20.94 0.57
CA GLY A 83 10.47 -22.26 1.23
C GLY A 83 10.27 -22.22 2.75
N LEU A 84 10.04 -21.04 3.32
CA LEU A 84 9.83 -20.83 4.76
C LEU A 84 8.33 -20.75 5.11
N PRO A 85 7.94 -21.11 6.34
CA PRO A 85 6.57 -20.88 6.80
C PRO A 85 6.26 -19.38 6.93
N VAL A 86 5.05 -18.99 6.54
CA VAL A 86 4.54 -17.64 6.80
C VAL A 86 4.06 -17.59 8.26
N GLU A 87 4.77 -16.83 9.09
CA GLU A 87 4.49 -16.69 10.52
C GLU A 87 3.35 -15.71 10.80
N ALA A 88 3.19 -14.68 9.97
CA ALA A 88 2.16 -13.67 10.13
C ALA A 88 1.89 -12.90 8.83
N ILE A 89 0.71 -12.29 8.76
CA ILE A 89 0.36 -11.28 7.76
C ILE A 89 0.12 -9.98 8.52
N PHE A 90 0.91 -8.95 8.27
CA PHE A 90 0.77 -7.63 8.88
C PHE A 90 0.07 -6.68 7.91
N LEU A 91 -0.98 -6.02 8.39
CA LEU A 91 -1.66 -4.93 7.69
C LEU A 91 -1.33 -3.60 8.35
N SER A 92 -0.78 -2.67 7.56
CA SER A 92 -0.36 -1.37 8.05
C SER A 92 -1.53 -0.44 8.36
N HIS A 93 -2.54 -0.42 7.48
CA HIS A 93 -3.76 0.38 7.58
C HIS A 93 -4.88 -0.19 6.68
N GLU A 94 -6.07 0.42 6.71
CA GLU A 94 -7.29 -0.13 6.11
C GLU A 94 -7.54 0.22 4.63
N HIS A 95 -6.63 0.93 3.95
CA HIS A 95 -6.89 1.32 2.57
C HIS A 95 -6.92 0.14 1.60
N ALA A 96 -7.74 0.30 0.56
CA ALA A 96 -8.15 -0.79 -0.30
C ALA A 96 -6.98 -1.46 -1.02
N ASP A 97 -5.95 -0.72 -1.39
CA ASP A 97 -4.78 -1.27 -2.06
C ASP A 97 -3.80 -2.02 -1.17
N HIS A 98 -3.98 -1.92 0.15
CA HIS A 98 -3.24 -2.69 1.14
C HIS A 98 -4.01 -3.92 1.60
N VAL A 99 -5.35 -3.84 1.70
CA VAL A 99 -6.14 -4.91 2.32
C VAL A 99 -6.95 -5.76 1.34
N THR A 100 -7.25 -5.30 0.12
CA THR A 100 -8.19 -5.99 -0.77
C THR A 100 -7.73 -7.41 -1.10
N GLY A 101 -6.44 -7.63 -1.36
CA GLY A 101 -5.91 -8.95 -1.67
C GLY A 101 -5.80 -9.90 -0.46
N LEU A 102 -6.14 -9.47 0.75
CA LEU A 102 -5.97 -10.25 1.98
C LEU A 102 -6.63 -11.63 1.93
N ASP A 103 -7.81 -11.76 1.32
CA ASP A 103 -8.49 -13.06 1.19
C ASP A 103 -7.66 -14.08 0.41
N VAL A 104 -6.99 -13.64 -0.66
CA VAL A 104 -6.11 -14.50 -1.46
C VAL A 104 -4.89 -14.94 -0.65
N VAL A 105 -4.29 -14.01 0.09
CA VAL A 105 -3.13 -14.29 0.94
C VAL A 105 -3.50 -15.22 2.10
N HIS A 106 -4.60 -14.95 2.80
CA HIS A 106 -5.05 -15.74 3.94
C HIS A 106 -5.48 -17.15 3.54
N ARG A 107 -6.18 -17.35 2.41
CA ARG A 107 -6.49 -18.70 1.91
C ARG A 107 -5.24 -19.50 1.56
N ALA A 108 -4.17 -18.84 1.13
CA ALA A 108 -2.89 -19.50 0.84
C ALA A 108 -2.10 -19.87 2.11
N PHE A 109 -2.33 -19.14 3.22
CA PHE A 109 -1.65 -19.30 4.51
C PHE A 109 -2.66 -19.21 5.67
N PRO A 110 -3.58 -20.17 5.81
CA PRO A 110 -4.72 -20.07 6.73
C PRO A 110 -4.33 -20.06 8.21
N ASP A 111 -3.17 -20.64 8.54
CA ASP A 111 -2.66 -20.71 9.92
C ASP A 111 -1.90 -19.44 10.34
N ALA A 112 -1.59 -18.55 9.39
CA ALA A 112 -0.88 -17.31 9.69
C ALA A 112 -1.83 -16.28 10.32
N PRO A 113 -1.58 -15.80 11.55
CA PRO A 113 -2.36 -14.74 12.14
C PRO A 113 -2.25 -13.45 11.32
N ILE A 114 -3.39 -12.78 11.15
CA ILE A 114 -3.49 -11.45 10.56
C ILE A 114 -3.36 -10.42 11.67
N LEU A 115 -2.27 -9.66 11.64
CA LEU A 115 -1.90 -8.62 12.60
C LEU A 115 -2.34 -7.26 12.06
N ALA A 116 -3.06 -6.48 12.87
CA ALA A 116 -3.43 -5.11 12.52
C ALA A 116 -3.72 -4.28 13.78
N SER A 117 -3.89 -2.96 13.64
CA SER A 117 -4.47 -2.14 14.73
C SER A 117 -5.94 -2.51 14.98
N GLU A 118 -6.47 -2.04 16.11
CA GLU A 118 -7.91 -2.12 16.38
C GLU A 118 -8.73 -1.34 15.33
N VAL A 119 -8.25 -0.19 14.89
CA VAL A 119 -8.91 0.65 13.88
C VAL A 119 -9.06 -0.11 12.55
N THR A 120 -7.97 -0.72 12.07
CA THR A 120 -7.98 -1.50 10.82
C THR A 120 -8.85 -2.75 10.95
N ARG A 121 -8.82 -3.42 12.11
CA ARG A 121 -9.70 -4.58 12.38
C ARG A 121 -11.17 -4.18 12.35
N ASP A 122 -11.52 -3.12 13.05
CA ASP A 122 -12.89 -2.63 13.15
C ASP A 122 -13.40 -2.13 11.78
N TYR A 123 -12.54 -1.51 10.98
CA TYR A 123 -12.87 -1.16 9.60
C TYR A 123 -13.17 -2.40 8.76
N ALA A 124 -12.30 -3.43 8.79
CA ALA A 124 -12.53 -4.67 8.06
C ALA A 124 -13.85 -5.34 8.46
N ALA A 125 -14.16 -5.35 9.76
CA ALA A 125 -15.40 -5.94 10.29
C ALA A 125 -16.67 -5.17 9.90
N ARG A 126 -16.63 -3.83 9.88
CA ARG A 126 -17.82 -2.99 9.65
C ARG A 126 -18.01 -2.60 8.18
N SER A 127 -16.92 -2.31 7.49
CA SER A 127 -16.91 -1.69 6.16
C SER A 127 -16.30 -2.59 5.09
N GLY A 128 -15.76 -3.77 5.43
CA GLY A 128 -15.10 -4.65 4.47
C GLY A 128 -15.96 -5.04 3.28
N ARG A 129 -17.27 -5.27 3.48
CA ARG A 129 -18.21 -5.55 2.37
C ARG A 129 -18.34 -4.36 1.42
N GLU A 130 -18.44 -3.15 1.95
CA GLU A 130 -18.57 -1.93 1.15
C GLU A 130 -17.27 -1.67 0.37
N LEU A 131 -16.12 -1.80 1.02
CA LEU A 131 -14.81 -1.70 0.37
C LEU A 131 -14.68 -2.71 -0.78
N ILE A 132 -15.01 -3.99 -0.56
CA ILE A 132 -14.97 -5.01 -1.61
C ILE A 132 -15.92 -4.67 -2.75
N GLY A 133 -17.16 -4.25 -2.47
CA GLY A 133 -18.13 -3.86 -3.50
C GLY A 133 -17.65 -2.68 -4.33
N MET A 134 -17.06 -1.66 -3.70
CA MET A 134 -16.43 -0.53 -4.38
C MET A 134 -15.29 -0.99 -5.30
N MET A 135 -14.41 -1.84 -4.78
CA MET A 135 -13.26 -2.36 -5.52
C MET A 135 -13.67 -3.26 -6.68
N GLN A 136 -14.74 -4.04 -6.56
CA GLN A 136 -15.33 -4.80 -7.67
C GLN A 136 -15.79 -3.89 -8.82
N GLY A 137 -16.26 -2.68 -8.51
CA GLY A 137 -16.59 -1.67 -9.52
C GLY A 137 -15.35 -1.14 -10.27
N PHE A 138 -14.25 -0.92 -9.56
CA PHE A 138 -12.99 -0.46 -10.17
C PHE A 138 -12.21 -1.56 -10.89
N PHE A 139 -12.28 -2.80 -10.41
CA PHE A 139 -11.51 -3.95 -10.93
C PHE A 139 -12.40 -5.19 -11.13
N PRO A 140 -13.36 -5.16 -12.07
CA PRO A 140 -14.29 -6.26 -12.28
C PRO A 140 -13.58 -7.59 -12.52
N GLY A 141 -13.97 -8.63 -11.77
CA GLY A 141 -13.41 -9.98 -11.87
C GLY A 141 -11.98 -10.14 -11.34
N ARG A 142 -11.42 -9.12 -10.67
CA ARG A 142 -10.04 -9.14 -10.12
C ARG A 142 -9.97 -8.85 -8.62
N VAL A 143 -11.09 -8.91 -7.92
CA VAL A 143 -11.24 -8.60 -6.49
C VAL A 143 -11.84 -9.82 -5.81
N PRO A 144 -11.38 -10.22 -4.61
CA PRO A 144 -11.99 -11.33 -3.88
C PRO A 144 -13.40 -10.99 -3.40
N ASP A 145 -14.13 -12.00 -2.94
CA ASP A 145 -15.52 -11.83 -2.50
C ASP A 145 -15.64 -11.29 -1.06
N THR A 146 -14.59 -11.41 -0.27
CA THR A 146 -14.59 -11.08 1.16
C THR A 146 -13.31 -10.38 1.58
N LEU A 147 -13.37 -9.63 2.67
CA LEU A 147 -12.22 -9.11 3.39
C LEU A 147 -12.15 -9.82 4.76
N PRO A 148 -11.14 -10.68 5.02
CA PRO A 148 -10.95 -11.29 6.33
C PRO A 148 -10.77 -10.25 7.43
N VAL A 149 -11.27 -10.55 8.63
CA VAL A 149 -11.06 -9.70 9.81
C VAL A 149 -9.72 -10.06 10.46
N PRO A 150 -8.84 -9.08 10.76
CA PRO A 150 -7.61 -9.31 11.49
C PRO A 150 -7.81 -10.11 12.78
N THR A 151 -7.01 -11.15 12.97
CA THR A 151 -7.15 -12.13 14.07
C THR A 151 -6.39 -11.73 15.33
N ARG A 152 -5.40 -10.84 15.22
CA ARG A 152 -4.61 -10.34 16.35
C ARG A 152 -4.46 -8.83 16.28
N VAL A 153 -4.96 -8.15 17.31
CA VAL A 153 -4.80 -6.71 17.47
C VAL A 153 -3.45 -6.39 18.07
N LEU A 154 -2.72 -5.51 17.40
CA LEU A 154 -1.50 -4.89 17.92
C LEU A 154 -1.84 -3.68 18.78
N ARG A 155 -1.04 -3.43 19.82
CA ARG A 155 -1.20 -2.28 20.70
C ARG A 155 -0.09 -1.23 20.47
N PRO A 156 -0.35 0.05 20.78
CA PRO A 156 0.71 1.07 20.81
C PRO A 156 1.86 0.65 21.74
N ASP A 157 3.10 0.92 21.33
CA ASP A 157 4.35 0.60 22.04
C ASP A 157 4.59 -0.90 22.30
N GLU A 158 3.76 -1.79 21.74
CA GLU A 158 3.96 -3.23 21.85
C GLU A 158 5.28 -3.63 21.18
N ARG A 159 6.06 -4.46 21.88
CA ARG A 159 7.22 -5.14 21.31
C ARG A 159 6.82 -6.55 20.89
N ILE A 160 7.04 -6.86 19.62
CA ILE A 160 6.72 -8.16 19.03
C ILE A 160 7.95 -8.72 18.31
N THR A 161 8.09 -10.04 18.29
CA THR A 161 9.10 -10.70 17.46
C THR A 161 8.42 -11.23 16.20
N LEU A 162 8.96 -10.88 15.04
CA LEU A 162 8.48 -11.31 13.73
C LEU A 162 9.68 -11.59 12.84
N ALA A 163 9.68 -12.74 12.14
CA ALA A 163 10.79 -13.13 11.26
C ALA A 163 12.16 -13.10 12.00
N GLY A 164 12.18 -13.45 13.28
CA GLY A 164 13.38 -13.46 14.12
C GLY A 164 13.92 -12.08 14.55
N ALA A 165 13.25 -10.98 14.17
CA ALA A 165 13.60 -9.61 14.56
C ALA A 165 12.60 -9.07 15.61
N GLU A 166 13.08 -8.21 16.52
CA GLU A 166 12.21 -7.44 17.42
C GLU A 166 11.70 -6.18 16.71
N TRP A 167 10.41 -5.91 16.86
CA TRP A 167 9.73 -4.75 16.32
C TRP A 167 8.96 -4.04 17.41
N ARG A 168 9.06 -2.72 17.46
CA ARG A 168 8.15 -1.86 18.19
C ARG A 168 7.00 -1.45 17.27
N VAL A 169 5.78 -1.61 17.75
CA VAL A 169 4.56 -1.14 17.09
C VAL A 169 4.34 0.33 17.47
N ASP A 170 4.36 1.21 16.47
CA ASP A 170 4.00 2.61 16.66
C ASP A 170 2.66 2.86 15.92
N GLN A 171 1.60 3.15 16.66
CA GLN A 171 0.28 3.46 16.08
C GLN A 171 0.06 4.96 16.07
N LEU A 172 -0.21 5.50 14.89
CA LEU A 172 -0.58 6.89 14.70
C LEU A 172 -2.09 7.01 14.63
N GLY A 173 -2.60 8.15 15.06
CA GLY A 173 -4.01 8.47 14.92
C GLY A 173 -4.41 8.71 13.46
N ARG A 174 -5.50 9.43 13.30
CA ARG A 174 -6.02 9.82 11.99
C ARG A 174 -5.07 10.76 11.26
N GLY A 175 -4.84 10.50 9.98
CA GLY A 175 -3.91 11.24 9.13
C GLY A 175 -4.05 10.79 7.69
N GLU A 176 -3.11 10.00 7.19
CA GLU A 176 -3.22 9.38 5.86
C GLU A 176 -4.46 8.46 5.76
N ALA A 177 -4.62 7.58 6.76
CA ALA A 177 -5.81 6.76 6.97
C ALA A 177 -6.48 7.07 8.32
N SER A 178 -7.48 6.27 8.71
CA SER A 178 -8.13 6.39 10.02
C SER A 178 -7.17 6.06 11.17
N GLY A 179 -6.16 5.22 10.91
CA GLY A 179 -5.06 4.95 11.82
C GLY A 179 -3.94 4.18 11.14
N MET A 180 -2.72 4.73 11.20
CA MET A 180 -1.53 4.08 10.64
C MET A 180 -0.84 3.22 11.69
N THR A 181 -0.39 2.03 11.30
CA THR A 181 0.48 1.18 12.13
C THR A 181 1.84 1.06 11.48
N LEU A 182 2.87 1.51 12.19
CA LEU A 182 4.27 1.36 11.78
C LEU A 182 4.92 0.21 12.56
N LEU A 183 5.86 -0.46 11.93
CA LEU A 183 6.77 -1.40 12.60
C LEU A 183 8.19 -0.83 12.54
N TYR A 184 8.78 -0.61 13.70
CA TYR A 184 10.16 -0.13 13.80
C TYR A 184 11.06 -1.18 14.45
N SER A 185 12.17 -1.51 13.80
CA SER A 185 13.18 -2.40 14.34
C SER A 185 14.52 -1.67 14.43
N GLU A 186 14.91 -1.29 15.64
CA GLU A 186 16.18 -0.62 15.92
C GLU A 186 17.39 -1.48 15.54
N ALA A 187 17.39 -2.77 15.90
CA ALA A 187 18.49 -3.69 15.63
C ALA A 187 18.77 -3.93 14.14
N ASN A 188 17.75 -3.69 13.30
CA ASN A 188 17.82 -3.83 11.85
C ASN A 188 17.91 -2.46 11.16
N ASP A 189 17.83 -1.35 11.90
CA ASP A 189 17.79 0.01 11.32
C ASP A 189 16.70 0.16 10.23
N LEU A 190 15.50 -0.35 10.56
CA LEU A 190 14.41 -0.53 9.60
C LEU A 190 13.08 0.00 10.14
N LEU A 191 12.32 0.69 9.28
CA LEU A 191 10.98 1.19 9.55
C LEU A 191 10.00 0.80 8.43
N VAL A 192 8.89 0.15 8.76
CA VAL A 192 7.75 0.06 7.84
C VAL A 192 6.96 1.36 7.97
N THR A 193 7.13 2.27 7.00
CA THR A 193 6.38 3.54 6.97
C THR A 193 4.99 3.37 6.37
N ALA A 194 4.81 2.37 5.51
CA ALA A 194 3.60 2.23 4.70
C ALA A 194 3.25 3.58 4.06
N ASP A 195 2.02 4.04 4.21
CA ASP A 195 1.55 5.25 3.55
C ASP A 195 1.77 6.52 4.37
N LEU A 196 2.30 6.43 5.60
CA LEU A 196 2.72 7.62 6.34
C LEU A 196 3.67 8.46 5.49
N ALA A 197 4.61 7.83 4.80
CA ALA A 197 5.53 8.48 3.89
C ALA A 197 5.86 7.55 2.70
N GLY A 198 5.51 8.01 1.49
CA GLY A 198 5.86 7.35 0.23
C GLY A 198 7.20 7.81 -0.35
N ASN A 199 7.62 7.18 -1.44
CA ASN A 199 8.77 7.61 -2.23
C ASN A 199 8.32 8.04 -3.63
N ARG A 200 8.50 9.32 -3.93
CA ARG A 200 8.11 9.97 -5.19
C ARG A 200 6.66 9.67 -5.59
N ALA A 201 5.74 9.67 -4.63
CA ALA A 201 4.34 9.36 -4.86
C ALA A 201 3.46 10.61 -4.77
N THR A 202 2.44 10.72 -5.63
CA THR A 202 1.33 11.67 -5.46
C THR A 202 0.29 11.00 -4.54
N PRO A 203 0.18 11.43 -3.27
CA PRO A 203 -0.62 10.78 -2.23
C PRO A 203 -2.13 10.91 -2.43
N TRP A 204 -2.90 10.19 -1.62
CA TRP A 204 -4.35 10.27 -1.51
C TRP A 204 -4.74 11.19 -0.35
N LEU A 205 -5.46 12.29 -0.62
CA LEU A 205 -5.89 13.25 0.41
C LEU A 205 -7.41 13.23 0.62
N LEU A 206 -8.13 12.30 -0.01
CA LEU A 206 -9.59 12.34 -0.07
C LEU A 206 -10.27 11.95 1.25
N ASP A 207 -9.53 11.34 2.17
CA ASP A 207 -9.99 11.04 3.54
C ASP A 207 -10.14 12.33 4.38
N GLY A 208 -9.52 13.44 3.96
CA GLY A 208 -9.78 14.77 4.54
C GLY A 208 -9.11 15.03 5.89
N HIS A 209 -7.94 14.45 6.10
CA HIS A 209 -7.15 14.57 7.35
C HIS A 209 -5.69 14.97 7.06
N THR A 210 -5.49 15.75 6.00
CA THR A 210 -4.18 16.19 5.53
C THR A 210 -3.43 16.99 6.58
N LEU A 211 -4.12 17.86 7.32
CA LEU A 211 -3.51 18.71 8.35
C LEU A 211 -3.07 17.88 9.56
N GLU A 212 -3.86 16.87 9.97
CA GLU A 212 -3.43 15.89 10.95
C GLU A 212 -2.25 15.05 10.45
N TRP A 213 -2.26 14.62 9.18
CA TRP A 213 -1.15 13.86 8.58
C TRP A 213 0.17 14.65 8.58
N ILE A 214 0.11 15.94 8.22
CA ILE A 214 1.27 16.84 8.32
C ILE A 214 1.81 16.87 9.75
N ALA A 215 0.94 17.02 10.76
CA ALA A 215 1.37 17.03 12.16
C ALA A 215 1.99 15.70 12.61
N GLN A 216 1.48 14.57 12.10
CA GLN A 216 2.06 13.25 12.34
C GLN A 216 3.47 13.13 11.76
N LEU A 217 3.67 13.59 10.53
CA LEU A 217 4.98 13.58 9.89
C LEU A 217 5.99 14.48 10.63
N GLU A 218 5.56 15.65 11.10
CA GLU A 218 6.38 16.55 11.91
C GLU A 218 6.81 15.91 13.24
N ALA A 219 5.92 15.14 13.88
CA ALA A 219 6.23 14.39 15.09
C ALA A 219 7.09 13.14 14.82
N ALA A 220 6.89 12.49 13.68
CA ALA A 220 7.61 11.30 13.27
C ALA A 220 9.06 11.61 12.86
N LEU A 221 9.31 12.76 12.22
CA LEU A 221 10.62 13.12 11.71
C LEU A 221 11.73 13.03 12.78
N PRO A 222 11.66 13.71 13.94
CA PRO A 222 12.74 13.62 14.94
C PRO A 222 12.93 12.22 15.54
N ARG A 223 11.90 11.36 15.46
CA ARG A 223 11.97 9.97 15.96
C ARG A 223 12.65 9.02 14.98
N TYR A 224 12.46 9.23 13.68
CA TYR A 224 12.90 8.29 12.65
C TYR A 224 13.92 8.86 11.66
N ASP A 225 14.35 10.11 11.79
CA ASP A 225 15.25 10.76 10.82
C ASP A 225 16.51 9.94 10.54
N GLY A 226 17.07 9.32 11.59
CA GLY A 226 18.29 8.52 11.52
C GLY A 226 18.10 7.09 11.03
N VAL A 227 16.87 6.63 10.74
CA VAL A 227 16.63 5.24 10.32
C VAL A 227 17.08 5.03 8.87
N GLY A 228 18.03 4.12 8.67
CA GLY A 228 18.72 3.90 7.40
C GLY A 228 17.83 3.35 6.28
N THR A 229 16.81 2.56 6.61
CA THR A 229 15.85 2.05 5.62
C THR A 229 14.41 2.18 6.09
N ALA A 230 13.57 2.79 5.26
CA ALA A 230 12.12 2.79 5.39
C ALA A 230 11.46 2.06 4.22
N LEU A 231 10.43 1.26 4.52
CA LEU A 231 9.62 0.48 3.59
C LEU A 231 8.27 1.19 3.36
N PRO A 232 8.15 2.04 2.32
CA PRO A 232 6.91 2.76 2.04
C PRO A 232 5.88 1.86 1.36
N GLY A 233 4.61 2.20 1.48
CA GLY A 233 3.53 1.53 0.74
C GLY A 233 3.56 1.90 -0.76
N HIS A 234 4.19 3.02 -1.11
CA HIS A 234 4.36 3.44 -2.51
C HIS A 234 5.79 3.86 -2.83
N GLY A 235 6.34 3.35 -3.93
CA GLY A 235 7.66 3.73 -4.45
C GLY A 235 8.83 2.89 -3.91
N ALA A 236 10.06 3.40 -3.97
CA ALA A 236 11.24 2.66 -3.52
C ALA A 236 11.54 2.84 -2.02
N ALA A 237 12.12 1.84 -1.37
CA ALA A 237 12.67 2.03 -0.02
C ALA A 237 13.84 3.02 -0.07
N ALA A 238 13.96 3.83 0.97
CA ALA A 238 15.01 4.83 1.15
C ALA A 238 15.17 5.15 2.65
N PRO A 239 16.15 5.95 3.09
CA PRO A 239 16.23 6.39 4.49
C PRO A 239 14.94 7.08 4.94
N ALA A 240 14.49 6.80 6.16
CA ALA A 240 13.18 7.25 6.65
C ALA A 240 13.05 8.78 6.64
N GLY A 241 14.10 9.50 7.08
CA GLY A 241 14.13 10.95 7.04
C GLY A 241 13.99 11.55 5.63
N VAL A 242 14.45 10.83 4.58
CA VAL A 242 14.26 11.27 3.19
C VAL A 242 12.79 11.17 2.80
N LEU A 243 12.14 10.03 3.08
CA LEU A 243 10.72 9.82 2.74
C LEU A 243 9.82 10.79 3.51
N ILE A 244 10.04 10.95 4.82
CA ILE A 244 9.23 11.83 5.67
C ILE A 244 9.34 13.29 5.21
N ARG A 245 10.55 13.77 4.89
CA ARG A 245 10.73 15.14 4.39
C ARG A 245 10.11 15.36 3.01
N GLU A 246 10.20 14.38 2.11
CA GLU A 246 9.58 14.47 0.78
C GLU A 246 8.04 14.52 0.88
N GLN A 247 7.46 13.67 1.74
CA GLN A 247 6.02 13.68 2.01
C GLN A 247 5.58 15.02 2.62
N LEU A 248 6.31 15.54 3.62
CA LEU A 248 6.05 16.86 4.21
C LEU A 248 6.10 17.98 3.15
N ASP A 249 7.12 17.98 2.28
CA ASP A 249 7.25 18.99 1.23
C ASP A 249 6.06 18.95 0.25
N TYR A 250 5.60 17.75 -0.12
CA TYR A 250 4.41 17.59 -0.94
C TYR A 250 3.17 18.18 -0.26
N LEU A 251 2.86 17.73 0.95
CA LEU A 251 1.64 18.12 1.67
C LEU A 251 1.64 19.61 2.00
N ARG A 252 2.76 20.17 2.48
CA ARG A 252 2.89 21.60 2.77
C ARG A 252 2.84 22.46 1.51
N THR A 253 3.33 21.96 0.38
CA THR A 253 3.18 22.68 -0.89
C THR A 253 1.72 22.72 -1.35
N MET A 254 1.01 21.58 -1.31
CA MET A 254 -0.42 21.52 -1.60
C MET A 254 -1.21 22.46 -0.67
N GLU A 255 -0.97 22.38 0.64
CA GLU A 255 -1.62 23.24 1.63
C GLU A 255 -1.41 24.72 1.33
N ARG A 256 -0.17 25.16 1.10
CA ARG A 256 0.15 26.55 0.79
C ARG A 256 -0.57 27.02 -0.47
N LEU A 257 -0.60 26.22 -1.53
CA LEU A 257 -1.26 26.56 -2.79
C LEU A 257 -2.78 26.67 -2.61
N VAL A 258 -3.40 25.69 -1.92
CA VAL A 258 -4.83 25.71 -1.62
C VAL A 258 -5.20 26.93 -0.78
N ARG A 259 -4.45 27.22 0.29
CA ARG A 259 -4.70 28.40 1.14
C ARG A 259 -4.58 29.72 0.37
N ALA A 260 -3.62 29.83 -0.53
CA ALA A 260 -3.44 31.03 -1.35
C ALA A 260 -4.63 31.28 -2.27
N GLU A 261 -5.17 30.23 -2.90
CA GLU A 261 -6.36 30.34 -3.75
C GLU A 261 -7.63 30.61 -2.93
N LEU A 262 -7.79 29.96 -1.77
CA LEU A 262 -8.94 30.18 -0.88
C LEU A 262 -9.02 31.61 -0.32
N ALA A 263 -7.88 32.30 -0.17
CA ALA A 263 -7.86 33.71 0.22
C ALA A 263 -8.49 34.64 -0.84
N THR A 264 -8.64 34.16 -2.09
CA THR A 264 -9.26 34.91 -3.19
C THR A 264 -10.73 34.57 -3.37
N ALA A 265 -11.10 33.29 -3.29
CA ALA A 265 -12.46 32.81 -3.48
C ALA A 265 -12.67 31.45 -2.80
N THR A 266 -13.88 31.26 -2.26
CA THR A 266 -14.33 29.98 -1.69
C THR A 266 -15.71 29.63 -2.26
N PRO A 267 -15.93 28.41 -2.78
CA PRO A 267 -14.98 27.30 -2.93
C PRO A 267 -13.92 27.58 -4.01
N LEU A 268 -12.93 26.69 -4.16
CA LEU A 268 -11.97 26.75 -5.26
C LEU A 268 -12.69 26.73 -6.62
N SER A 269 -12.37 27.68 -7.49
CA SER A 269 -12.86 27.67 -8.87
C SER A 269 -12.09 26.65 -9.72
N PRO A 270 -12.64 26.20 -10.86
CA PRO A 270 -11.91 25.34 -11.80
C PRO A 270 -10.56 25.92 -12.23
N GLU A 271 -10.47 27.23 -12.44
CA GLU A 271 -9.23 27.92 -12.81
C GLU A 271 -8.20 27.89 -11.68
N ALA A 272 -8.65 28.09 -10.42
CA ALA A 272 -7.80 27.97 -9.24
C ALA A 272 -7.27 26.54 -9.09
N THR A 273 -8.13 25.54 -9.21
CA THR A 273 -7.74 24.12 -9.20
C THR A 273 -6.74 23.80 -10.32
N GLY A 274 -6.93 24.36 -11.52
CA GLY A 274 -6.00 24.22 -12.64
C GLY A 274 -4.61 24.82 -12.36
N ARG A 275 -4.54 25.98 -11.69
CA ARG A 275 -3.28 26.58 -11.26
C ARG A 275 -2.56 25.75 -10.20
N ILE A 276 -3.29 25.25 -9.19
CA ILE A 276 -2.75 24.36 -8.16
C ILE A 276 -2.16 23.12 -8.83
N ARG A 277 -2.92 22.47 -9.71
CA ARG A 277 -2.46 21.29 -10.47
C ARG A 277 -1.18 21.56 -11.23
N ALA A 278 -1.13 22.65 -12.01
CA ALA A 278 0.04 23.00 -12.80
C ALA A 278 1.27 23.24 -11.91
N ALA A 279 1.11 23.91 -10.77
CA ALA A 279 2.20 24.15 -9.82
C ALA A 279 2.69 22.85 -9.14
N MET A 280 1.77 21.95 -8.77
CA MET A 280 2.13 20.64 -8.21
C MET A 280 2.85 19.76 -9.24
N ASP A 281 2.34 19.67 -10.47
CA ASP A 281 2.97 18.91 -11.56
C ASP A 281 4.38 19.45 -11.87
N ALA A 282 4.57 20.76 -11.84
CA ALA A 282 5.87 21.39 -12.08
C ALA A 282 6.90 21.09 -10.97
N ARG A 283 6.48 21.09 -9.70
CA ARG A 283 7.37 20.81 -8.56
C ARG A 283 7.65 19.33 -8.37
N PHE A 284 6.62 18.49 -8.50
CA PHE A 284 6.69 17.04 -8.23
C PHE A 284 6.64 16.23 -9.53
N GLN A 285 7.38 16.70 -10.54
CA GLN A 285 7.37 16.10 -11.86
C GLN A 285 7.77 14.62 -11.81
N GLY A 286 6.94 13.78 -12.44
CA GLY A 286 7.18 12.35 -12.56
C GLY A 286 6.87 11.55 -11.29
N PHE A 287 6.15 12.13 -10.33
CA PHE A 287 5.63 11.38 -9.19
C PHE A 287 4.42 10.54 -9.66
N PRO A 288 4.49 9.19 -9.71
CA PRO A 288 3.32 8.37 -9.92
C PRO A 288 2.25 8.63 -8.86
N ARG A 289 0.99 8.51 -9.26
CA ARG A 289 -0.18 8.60 -8.41
C ARG A 289 -0.43 7.26 -7.74
N VAL A 290 -0.75 7.30 -6.45
CA VAL A 290 -1.09 6.10 -5.67
C VAL A 290 -2.36 5.42 -6.18
N ALA A 291 -3.25 6.18 -6.83
CA ALA A 291 -4.41 5.69 -7.57
C ALA A 291 -4.30 6.03 -9.07
N PRO A 292 -4.81 5.17 -9.98
CA PRO A 292 -4.79 5.43 -11.43
C PRO A 292 -5.83 6.48 -11.87
N MET A 293 -5.89 7.61 -11.16
CA MET A 293 -6.82 8.72 -11.39
C MET A 293 -6.08 9.94 -11.94
N PRO A 294 -6.21 10.28 -13.24
CA PRO A 294 -5.47 11.39 -13.84
C PRO A 294 -5.65 12.74 -13.11
N ASN A 295 -6.83 12.96 -12.53
CA ASN A 295 -7.24 14.16 -11.81
C ASN A 295 -7.02 14.10 -10.28
N LEU A 296 -6.17 13.19 -9.78
CA LEU A 296 -5.96 13.00 -8.34
C LEU A 296 -5.50 14.30 -7.64
N ILE A 297 -4.65 15.11 -8.28
CA ILE A 297 -4.14 16.36 -7.69
C ILE A 297 -5.29 17.36 -7.49
N GLU A 298 -6.18 17.46 -8.46
CA GLU A 298 -7.37 18.32 -8.41
C GLU A 298 -8.34 17.85 -7.30
N LEU A 299 -8.56 16.54 -7.20
CA LEU A 299 -9.37 15.94 -6.15
C LEU A 299 -8.78 16.22 -4.76
N ASN A 300 -7.47 16.03 -4.60
CA ASN A 300 -6.73 16.33 -3.39
C ASN A 300 -6.85 17.80 -2.99
N ALA A 301 -6.69 18.72 -3.94
CA ALA A 301 -6.85 20.16 -3.68
C ALA A 301 -8.27 20.49 -3.19
N GLY A 302 -9.30 19.88 -3.80
CA GLY A 302 -10.69 20.04 -3.37
C GLY A 302 -10.96 19.44 -1.98
N ALA A 303 -10.39 18.28 -1.66
CA ALA A 303 -10.52 17.65 -0.35
C ALA A 303 -9.87 18.51 0.75
N LEU A 304 -8.64 18.94 0.53
CA LEU A 304 -7.92 19.83 1.45
C LEU A 304 -8.63 21.19 1.61
N ALA A 305 -9.21 21.73 0.54
CA ALA A 305 -9.98 22.96 0.64
C ALA A 305 -11.21 22.82 1.56
N ARG A 306 -11.93 21.69 1.48
CA ARG A 306 -13.04 21.38 2.39
C ARG A 306 -12.57 21.19 3.83
N GLU A 307 -11.46 20.49 4.01
CA GLU A 307 -10.84 20.27 5.33
C GLU A 307 -10.46 21.61 5.99
N ILE A 308 -9.81 22.51 5.25
CA ILE A 308 -9.44 23.85 5.72
C ILE A 308 -10.67 24.68 6.08
N ALA A 309 -11.73 24.63 5.28
CA ALA A 309 -12.95 25.41 5.50
C ALA A 309 -13.80 24.91 6.69
N ALA A 310 -13.58 23.66 7.14
CA ALA A 310 -14.30 23.07 8.26
C ALA A 310 -13.67 23.39 9.64
N ARG A 311 -12.55 24.11 9.68
CA ARG A 311 -11.83 24.54 10.90
C ARG A 311 -11.97 26.04 11.11
#